data_AF-A0A2A3ZAI4-F1
#
_entry.id   AF-A0A2A3ZAI4-F1
#
_cell.length_a   1.000
_cell.length_b   1.000
_cell.length_c   1.000
_cell.angle_alpha   90.00
_cell.angle_beta   90.00
_cell.angle_gamma   90.00
#
_symmetry.space_group_name_H-M   'P 1'
#
loop_
_entity.id
_entity.type
_entity.pdbx_description
1 polymer ?
#
loop_
_entity_poly.entity_id
_entity_poly.type
_entity_poly.pdbx_seq_one_letter_code
_entity_poly.pdbx_strand_id
1 'polypeptide(L)'
;MTMAHAQPVEIAAWMRGHWGVENRLHHVRDVTYWEDASRIRTGSGPRVMATLMNLAFGMQPAAGPLNIAEACRHYQHFLQDAIKLVLTSGKTTLT
;
A
#
# COMPACT_ATOMS: atom_id res chain seq x y z
N MET A 1 21.68 -12.42 15.32
CA MET A 1 21.17 -13.20 16.46
C MET A 1 20.26 -14.28 15.90
N THR A 2 20.55 -15.56 16.15
CA THR A 2 19.73 -16.68 15.64
C THR A 2 18.47 -16.84 16.50
N MET A 3 17.34 -17.20 15.89
CA MET A 3 16.04 -17.38 16.57
C MET A 3 16.13 -18.28 17.82
N ALA A 4 17.09 -19.21 17.85
CA ALA A 4 17.31 -20.16 18.93
C ALA A 4 17.72 -19.54 20.28
N HIS A 5 18.16 -18.27 20.32
CA HIS A 5 18.59 -17.60 21.55
C HIS A 5 17.72 -16.38 21.93
N ALA A 6 16.63 -16.14 21.19
CA ALA A 6 15.77 -14.99 21.43
C ALA A 6 14.93 -15.20 22.71
N GLN A 7 14.90 -14.19 23.57
CA GLN A 7 14.03 -14.16 24.74
C GLN A 7 12.56 -14.04 24.31
N PRO A 8 11.60 -14.57 25.09
CA PRO A 8 10.17 -14.50 24.74
C PRO A 8 9.67 -13.08 24.41
N VAL A 9 10.22 -12.06 25.08
CA VAL A 9 9.89 -10.65 24.82
C VAL A 9 10.37 -10.17 23.45
N GLU A 10 11.53 -10.64 22.98
CA GLU A 10 12.10 -10.27 21.67
C GLU A 10 11.29 -10.90 20.55
N ILE A 11 10.92 -12.19 20.71
CA ILE A 11 10.03 -12.89 19.78
C ILE A 11 8.69 -12.16 19.68
N ALA A 12 8.08 -11.78 20.81
CA ALA A 12 6.81 -11.06 20.82
C ALA A 12 6.91 -9.67 20.17
N ALA A 13 8.03 -8.97 20.35
CA ALA A 13 8.29 -7.69 19.69
C ALA A 13 8.43 -7.84 18.17
N TRP A 14 9.16 -8.85 17.70
CA TRP A 14 9.29 -9.15 16.27
C TRP A 14 7.96 -9.55 15.64
N MET A 15 7.17 -10.39 16.31
CA MET A 15 5.84 -10.76 15.84
C MET A 15 4.95 -9.53 15.69
N ARG A 16 4.89 -8.65 16.69
CA ARG A 16 4.10 -7.41 16.59
C ARG A 16 4.61 -6.48 15.48
N GLY A 17 5.92 -6.37 15.30
CA GLY A 17 6.52 -5.61 14.21
C GLY A 17 6.12 -6.14 12.84
N HIS A 18 6.17 -7.47 12.68
CA HIS A 18 5.76 -8.15 11.45
C HIS A 18 4.27 -7.95 11.16
N TRP A 19 3.40 -8.15 12.15
CA TRP A 19 1.95 -7.88 12.02
C TRP A 19 1.63 -6.42 11.73
N GLY A 20 2.49 -5.49 12.14
CA GLY A 20 2.37 -4.08 11.78
C GLY A 20 2.52 -3.82 10.27
N VAL A 21 3.31 -4.62 9.56
CA VAL A 21 3.44 -4.56 8.09
C VAL A 21 2.19 -5.17 7.44
N GLU A 22 1.75 -6.32 7.94
CA GLU A 22 0.55 -7.01 7.47
C GLU A 22 -0.69 -6.11 7.54
N ASN A 23 -0.95 -5.53 8.71
CA ASN A 23 -2.15 -4.71 8.91
C ASN A 23 -2.15 -3.39 8.12
N ARG A 24 -0.98 -2.82 7.83
CA ARG A 24 -0.89 -1.49 7.19
C ARG A 24 -0.73 -1.56 5.67
N LEU A 25 -0.04 -2.58 5.16
CA LEU A 25 0.24 -2.71 3.74
C LEU A 25 -0.60 -3.80 3.09
N HIS A 26 -0.61 -5.01 3.65
CA HIS A 26 -1.31 -6.15 3.05
C HIS A 26 -2.82 -5.96 3.10
N HIS A 27 -3.38 -5.56 4.25
CA HIS A 27 -4.82 -5.29 4.33
C HIS A 27 -5.31 -4.23 3.33
N VAL A 28 -4.51 -3.18 3.10
CA VAL A 28 -4.83 -2.14 2.11
C VAL A 28 -4.84 -2.73 0.70
N ARG A 29 -3.86 -3.56 0.35
CA ARG A 29 -3.80 -4.21 -0.96
C ARG A 29 -4.97 -5.16 -1.19
N ASP A 30 -5.16 -6.08 -0.25
CA ASP A 30 -6.10 -7.18 -0.41
C ASP A 30 -7.53 -6.66 -0.45
N VAL A 31 -7.86 -5.71 0.44
CA VAL A 31 -9.23 -5.23 0.64
C VAL A 31 -9.49 -3.90 -0.04
N THR A 32 -8.60 -2.91 0.11
CA THR A 32 -8.84 -1.56 -0.44
C THR A 32 -8.55 -1.50 -1.94
N TYR A 33 -7.48 -2.16 -2.40
CA TYR A 33 -7.17 -2.30 -3.83
C TYR A 33 -7.76 -3.53 -4.49
N TRP A 34 -8.51 -4.34 -3.74
CA TRP A 34 -9.19 -5.53 -4.25
C TRP A 34 -8.23 -6.55 -4.88
N GLU A 35 -6.98 -6.63 -4.40
CA GLU A 35 -5.96 -7.54 -4.95
C GLU A 35 -6.42 -9.00 -4.86
N ASP A 36 -6.99 -9.41 -3.73
CA ASP A 36 -7.52 -10.76 -3.51
C ASP A 36 -8.66 -11.11 -4.47
N ALA A 37 -9.52 -10.13 -4.76
CA ALA A 37 -10.65 -10.29 -5.66
C ALA A 37 -10.24 -10.23 -7.15
N SER A 38 -9.00 -9.84 -7.46
CA SER A 38 -8.53 -9.69 -8.84
C SER A 38 -8.48 -11.03 -9.59
N ARG A 39 -9.05 -11.02 -10.80
CA ARG A 39 -9.06 -12.16 -11.73
C ARG A 39 -7.93 -12.10 -12.77
N ILE A 40 -7.08 -11.08 -12.71
CA ILE A 40 -5.95 -10.95 -13.64
C ILE A 40 -4.88 -11.97 -13.25
N ARG A 41 -4.74 -13.04 -14.03
CA ARG A 41 -3.82 -14.17 -13.73
C ARG A 41 -2.89 -14.56 -14.87
N THR A 42 -3.00 -13.93 -16.05
CA THR A 42 -2.26 -14.33 -17.25
C THR A 42 -1.16 -13.34 -17.63
N GLY A 43 -0.10 -13.86 -18.23
CA GLY A 43 1.04 -13.07 -18.74
C GLY A 43 1.65 -12.15 -17.69
N SER A 44 1.95 -10.92 -18.08
CA SER A 44 2.50 -9.89 -17.18
C SER A 44 1.44 -9.19 -16.31
N GLY A 45 0.16 -9.58 -16.41
CA GLY A 45 -0.95 -8.90 -15.74
C GLY A 45 -0.76 -8.72 -14.23
N PRO A 46 -0.47 -9.79 -13.46
CA PRO A 46 -0.23 -9.67 -12.02
C PRO A 46 0.91 -8.69 -11.68
N ARG A 47 2.00 -8.72 -12.46
CA ARG A 47 3.14 -7.82 -12.25
C ARG A 47 2.79 -6.37 -12.54
N VAL A 48 2.08 -6.12 -13.64
CA VAL A 48 1.63 -4.78 -14.01
C VAL A 48 0.72 -4.20 -12.93
N MET A 49 -0.26 -4.99 -12.46
CA MET A 49 -1.15 -4.56 -11.37
C MET A 49 -0.40 -4.26 -10.09
N ALA A 50 0.54 -5.11 -9.69
CA ALA A 50 1.39 -4.85 -8.53
C ALA A 50 2.17 -3.53 -8.67
N THR A 51 2.75 -3.26 -9.85
CA THR A 51 3.45 -1.99 -10.10
C THR A 51 2.52 -0.78 -9.99
N LEU A 52 1.32 -0.85 -10.58
CA LEU A 52 0.35 0.24 -10.52
C LEU A 52 -0.15 0.49 -9.09
N MET A 53 -0.41 -0.56 -8.31
CA MET A 53 -0.84 -0.45 -6.91
C MET A 53 0.27 0.13 -6.03
N ASN A 54 1.53 -0.26 -6.26
CA ASN A 54 2.68 0.34 -5.57
C ASN A 54 2.78 1.84 -5.84
N LEU A 55 2.60 2.22 -7.11
CA LEU A 55 2.64 3.61 -7.54
C LEU A 55 1.51 4.41 -6.89
N ALA A 56 0.27 3.90 -6.94
CA ALA A 56 -0.88 4.54 -6.32
C ALA A 56 -0.73 4.69 -4.79
N PHE A 57 -0.14 3.69 -4.13
CA PHE A 57 0.15 3.76 -2.70
C PHE A 57 1.19 4.84 -2.39
N GLY A 58 2.27 4.92 -3.17
CA GLY A 58 3.33 5.92 -3.00
C GLY A 58 2.91 7.36 -3.34
N MET A 59 1.88 7.54 -4.17
CA MET A 59 1.34 8.86 -4.54
C MET A 59 0.38 9.43 -3.48
N GLN A 60 0.00 8.66 -2.46
CA GLN A 60 -0.88 9.14 -1.38
C GLN A 60 -0.20 10.30 -0.63
N PRO A 61 -0.83 11.49 -0.50
CA PRO A 61 -0.21 12.62 0.17
C PRO A 61 -0.02 12.35 1.67
N ALA A 62 1.15 12.68 2.22
CA ALA A 62 1.41 12.58 3.67
C ALA A 62 0.51 13.49 4.53
N ALA A 63 -0.14 14.48 3.92
CA ALA A 63 -1.09 15.42 4.55
C ALA A 63 -2.54 15.29 4.00
N GLY A 64 -2.82 14.27 3.18
CA GLY A 64 -4.13 13.95 2.61
C GLY A 64 -4.96 13.06 3.54
N PRO A 65 -6.21 12.67 3.17
CA PRO A 65 -7.17 12.07 4.09
C PRO A 65 -6.51 10.95 4.89
N LEU A 66 -6.79 10.93 6.18
CA LEU A 66 -6.11 10.15 7.24
C LEU A 66 -6.20 8.62 7.05
N ASN A 67 -6.67 8.16 5.89
CA ASN A 67 -7.07 6.81 5.55
C ASN A 67 -6.93 6.57 4.03
N ILE A 68 -6.13 5.59 3.63
CA ILE A 68 -5.95 5.16 2.23
C ILE A 68 -7.27 4.77 1.57
N ALA A 69 -8.19 4.14 2.29
CA ALA A 69 -9.51 3.78 1.77
C ALA A 69 -10.39 5.01 1.51
N GLU A 70 -10.21 6.09 2.28
CA GLU A 70 -10.90 7.36 2.01
C GLU A 70 -10.36 8.01 0.74
N ALA A 71 -9.04 8.06 0.57
CA ALA A 71 -8.43 8.50 -0.69
C ALA A 71 -8.91 7.67 -1.88
N CYS A 72 -8.97 6.34 -1.76
CA CYS A 72 -9.52 5.48 -2.80
C CYS A 72 -10.97 5.83 -3.15
N ARG A 73 -11.84 6.00 -2.15
CA ARG A 73 -13.23 6.40 -2.37
C ARG A 73 -13.33 7.77 -3.05
N HIS A 74 -12.50 8.74 -2.64
CA HIS A 74 -12.41 10.06 -3.26
C HIS A 74 -12.06 9.95 -4.74
N TYR A 75 -10.94 9.30 -5.07
CA TYR A 75 -10.48 9.20 -6.46
C TYR A 75 -11.36 8.32 -7.36
N GLN A 76 -12.13 7.38 -6.78
CA GLN A 76 -13.17 6.64 -7.50
C GLN A 76 -14.33 7.55 -7.95
N HIS A 77 -14.65 8.60 -7.20
CA HIS A 77 -15.75 9.54 -7.51
C HIS A 77 -15.26 10.78 -8.25
N PHE A 78 -14.00 11.18 -8.03
CA PHE A 78 -13.40 12.41 -8.57
C PHE A 78 -12.16 12.09 -9.41
N LEU A 79 -12.37 11.48 -10.58
CA LEU A 79 -11.30 11.05 -11.48
C LEU A 79 -10.34 12.19 -11.88
N GLN A 80 -10.86 13.42 -12.01
CA GLN A 80 -10.05 14.60 -12.34
C GLN A 80 -8.96 14.87 -11.29
N ASP A 81 -9.29 14.65 -10.01
CA ASP A 81 -8.32 14.82 -8.92
C ASP A 81 -7.26 13.71 -8.94
N ALA A 82 -7.63 12.50 -9.36
CA ALA A 82 -6.69 11.40 -9.55
C ALA A 82 -5.71 11.67 -10.70
N ILE A 83 -6.22 12.19 -11.83
CA ILE A 83 -5.39 12.60 -12.97
C ILE A 83 -4.44 13.72 -12.54
N LYS A 84 -4.97 14.74 -11.85
CA LYS A 84 -4.16 15.83 -11.31
C LYS A 84 -3.08 15.31 -10.36
N LEU A 85 -3.39 14.36 -9.50
CA LEU A 85 -2.42 13.73 -8.59
C LEU A 85 -1.26 13.11 -9.39
N VAL A 86 -1.56 12.27 -10.39
CA VAL A 86 -0.53 11.63 -11.23
C VAL A 86 0.33 12.64 -11.98
N LEU A 87 -0.28 13.72 -12.48
CA LEU A 87 0.44 14.77 -13.21
C LEU A 87 1.28 15.68 -12.32
N THR A 88 1.04 15.68 -11.01
CA THR A 88 1.71 16.58 -10.05
C THR A 88 2.65 15.85 -9.09
N SER A 89 2.51 14.53 -8.92
CA SER A 89 3.29 13.72 -7.97
C SER A 89 4.79 13.63 -8.29
N GLY A 90 5.21 13.93 -9.52
CA GLY A 90 6.62 13.98 -9.92
C GLY A 90 7.39 15.22 -9.44
N LYS A 91 6.73 16.17 -8.74
CA LYS A 91 7.36 17.41 -8.26
C LYS A 91 7.80 17.35 -6.79
N THR A 92 7.60 16.24 -6.09
CA THR A 92 7.91 16.09 -4.67
C THR A 92 9.34 15.56 -4.47
N THR A 93 10.26 16.52 -4.41
CA THR A 93 11.57 16.59 -3.76
C THR A 93 12.19 15.30 -3.14
N LEU A 94 13.28 14.83 -3.74
CA LEU A 94 14.42 14.27 -3.01
C LEU A 94 15.26 15.46 -2.49
N THR A 95 15.12 15.80 -1.21
CA THR A 95 16.05 16.64 -0.43
C THR A 95 16.29 15.97 0.90
#